data_AF-A0A3D3XAW5-F1
#
_entry.id   AF-A0A3D3XAW5-F1
#
_cell.length_a   1.000
_cell.length_b   1.000
_cell.length_c   1.000
_cell.angle_alpha   90.00
_cell.angle_beta   90.00
_cell.angle_gamma   90.00
#
_symmetry.space_group_name_H-M   'P 1'
#
loop_
_entity.id
_entity.type
_entity.pdbx_description
1 polymer ?
#
loop_
_entity_poly.entity_id
_entity_poly.type
_entity_poly.pdbx_seq_one_letter_code
_entity_poly.pdbx_strand_id
1 'polypeptide(L)'
;ARLEGQSPGPCVHFNGHLDVVVAGKGWTEDPFAAVVKVGRVYGRGTCDMKGGIAASVIALESLLEEGIPFPGAIEFSGTVDEETGGYGGVAYLAKEGYFSKP
;
A
#
# COMPACT_ATOMS: atom_id res chain seq x y z
N ALA A 1 -2.65 2.56 9.80
CA ALA A 1 -1.69 3.33 10.64
C ALA A 1 -1.85 4.81 10.30
N ARG A 2 -1.72 5.70 11.29
CA ARG A 2 -1.84 7.15 11.12
C ARG A 2 -0.70 7.85 11.86
N LEU A 3 -0.14 8.88 11.26
CA LEU A 3 0.86 9.76 11.86
C LEU A 3 0.43 11.21 11.69
N GLU A 4 0.41 11.96 12.78
CA GLU A 4 0.13 13.40 12.78
C GLU A 4 1.41 14.20 12.51
N GLY A 5 1.28 15.25 11.69
CA GLY A 5 2.31 16.23 11.40
C GLY A 5 2.41 17.30 12.49
N GLN A 6 3.33 18.26 12.29
CA GLN A 6 3.63 19.28 13.29
C GLN A 6 2.67 20.49 13.26
N SER A 7 1.83 20.59 12.23
CA SER A 7 0.86 21.69 12.09
C SER A 7 -0.43 21.20 11.41
N PRO A 8 -1.55 21.93 11.54
CA PRO A 8 -2.80 21.54 10.89
C PRO A 8 -2.69 21.49 9.36
N GLY A 9 -3.39 20.55 8.73
CA GLY A 9 -3.35 20.38 7.27
C GLY A 9 -4.17 19.18 6.77
N PRO A 10 -4.15 18.93 5.45
CA PRO A 10 -4.83 17.78 4.84
C PRO A 10 -4.17 16.45 5.23
N CYS A 11 -4.96 15.36 5.18
CA CYS A 11 -4.41 14.00 5.29
C CYS A 11 -4.03 13.47 3.90
N VAL A 12 -2.84 12.86 3.79
CA VAL A 12 -2.46 12.03 2.65
C VAL A 12 -2.61 10.57 3.04
N HIS A 13 -3.55 9.87 2.41
CA HIS A 13 -3.84 8.47 2.69
C HIS A 13 -3.27 7.56 1.59
N PHE A 14 -2.32 6.71 1.96
CA PHE A 14 -1.80 5.61 1.14
C PHE A 14 -2.66 4.36 1.35
N ASN A 15 -3.53 4.05 0.38
CA ASN A 15 -4.31 2.82 0.41
C ASN A 15 -3.69 1.79 -0.53
N GLY A 16 -3.57 0.56 -0.07
CA GLY A 16 -3.21 -0.56 -0.94
C GLY A 16 -3.77 -1.88 -0.44
N HIS A 17 -3.85 -2.86 -1.33
CA HIS A 17 -4.32 -4.21 -1.04
C HIS A 17 -3.15 -5.21 -1.01
N LEU A 18 -3.20 -6.13 -0.05
CA LEU A 18 -2.15 -7.10 0.26
C LEU A 18 -2.44 -8.46 -0.35
N ASP A 19 -3.71 -8.74 -0.65
CA ASP A 19 -4.13 -9.89 -1.42
C ASP A 19 -3.66 -9.80 -2.86
N VAL A 20 -3.63 -10.95 -3.52
CA VAL A 20 -3.22 -11.09 -4.91
C VAL A 20 -4.10 -12.15 -5.56
N VAL A 21 -4.37 -12.02 -6.85
CA VAL A 21 -5.00 -13.13 -7.59
C VAL A 21 -4.14 -14.40 -7.60
N VAL A 22 -4.80 -15.53 -7.89
CA VAL A 22 -4.13 -16.81 -8.11
C VAL A 22 -3.04 -16.71 -9.19
N ALA A 23 -1.95 -17.46 -9.02
CA ALA A 23 -0.95 -17.61 -10.05
C ALA A 23 -1.51 -18.43 -11.22
N GLY A 24 -1.51 -17.84 -12.42
CA GLY A 24 -1.86 -18.54 -13.65
C GLY A 24 -0.81 -19.56 -14.08
N LYS A 25 -1.00 -20.18 -15.24
CA LYS A 25 0.00 -21.06 -15.87
C LYS A 25 0.98 -20.25 -16.72
N GLY A 26 2.11 -20.86 -17.09
CA GLY A 26 3.08 -20.28 -18.04
C GLY A 26 4.15 -19.40 -17.40
N TRP A 27 4.30 -19.45 -16.07
CA TRP A 27 5.42 -18.82 -15.39
C TRP A 27 6.74 -19.49 -15.76
N THR A 28 7.77 -18.68 -16.01
CA THR A 28 9.14 -19.13 -16.27
C THR A 28 10.01 -19.15 -15.00
N GLU A 29 9.51 -18.54 -13.93
CA GLU A 29 10.11 -18.48 -12.59
C GLU A 29 9.02 -18.85 -11.56
N ASP A 30 9.37 -19.21 -10.33
CA ASP A 30 8.34 -19.42 -9.29
C ASP A 30 7.57 -18.11 -9.05
N PRO A 31 6.23 -18.09 -9.22
CA PRO A 31 5.41 -16.89 -9.04
C PRO A 31 5.55 -16.25 -7.65
N PHE A 32 5.92 -17.00 -6.62
CA PHE A 32 5.98 -16.47 -5.24
C PHE A 32 7.41 -16.30 -4.70
N ALA A 33 8.44 -16.50 -5.54
CA ALA A 33 9.84 -16.36 -5.13
C ALA A 33 10.41 -14.93 -5.27
N ALA A 34 9.68 -14.01 -5.93
CA ALA A 34 10.11 -12.62 -6.16
C ALA A 34 11.52 -12.50 -6.80
N VAL A 35 11.74 -13.21 -7.90
CA VAL A 35 13.04 -13.29 -8.58
C VAL A 35 13.44 -11.94 -9.20
N VAL A 36 14.64 -11.46 -8.90
CA VAL A 36 15.19 -10.25 -9.53
C VAL A 36 16.03 -10.62 -10.75
N LYS A 37 15.68 -10.11 -11.94
CA LYS A 37 16.35 -10.43 -13.20
C LYS A 37 16.32 -9.23 -14.15
N VAL A 38 17.48 -8.86 -14.68
CA VAL A 38 17.63 -7.75 -15.65
C VAL A 38 16.93 -6.45 -15.15
N GLY A 39 17.15 -6.10 -13.88
CA GLY A 39 16.60 -4.89 -13.25
C GLY A 39 15.09 -4.91 -12.98
N ARG A 40 14.44 -6.07 -13.04
CA ARG A 40 13.00 -6.24 -12.75
C ARG A 40 12.78 -7.30 -11.68
N VAL A 41 11.69 -7.15 -10.91
CA VAL A 41 11.25 -8.15 -9.92
C VAL A 41 10.06 -8.93 -10.48
N TYR A 42 10.27 -10.22 -10.71
CA TYR A 42 9.28 -11.16 -11.23
C TYR A 42 8.63 -11.92 -10.08
N GLY A 43 7.33 -11.71 -9.88
CA GLY A 43 6.54 -12.43 -8.91
C GLY A 43 5.09 -11.95 -8.92
N ARG A 44 4.15 -12.82 -8.56
CA ARG A 44 2.76 -12.45 -8.33
C ARG A 44 2.72 -11.46 -7.18
N GLY A 45 2.07 -10.32 -7.41
CA GLY A 45 2.00 -9.24 -6.44
C GLY A 45 3.03 -8.15 -6.63
N THR A 46 4.11 -8.36 -7.40
CA THR A 46 5.18 -7.36 -7.49
C THR A 46 4.73 -6.07 -8.16
N CYS A 47 3.91 -6.16 -9.22
CA CYS A 47 3.26 -4.99 -9.81
C CYS A 47 1.95 -4.65 -9.10
N ASP A 48 1.10 -5.65 -8.86
CA ASP A 48 -0.28 -5.48 -8.40
C ASP A 48 -0.54 -6.22 -7.09
N MET A 49 -0.46 -5.56 -5.93
CA MET A 49 0.05 -4.18 -5.76
C MET A 49 1.13 -4.03 -4.69
N LYS A 50 1.80 -5.12 -4.32
CA LYS A 50 2.80 -5.15 -3.25
C LYS A 50 4.01 -4.26 -3.55
N GLY A 51 4.38 -4.07 -4.82
CA GLY A 51 5.44 -3.13 -5.19
C GLY A 51 5.08 -1.67 -4.86
N GLY A 52 3.83 -1.27 -5.12
CA GLY A 52 3.34 0.07 -4.75
C GLY A 52 3.27 0.27 -3.23
N ILE A 53 2.87 -0.77 -2.50
CA ILE A 53 2.90 -0.76 -1.02
C ILE A 53 4.32 -0.62 -0.50
N ALA A 54 5.26 -1.42 -1.00
CA ALA A 54 6.67 -1.34 -0.60
C ALA A 54 7.26 0.04 -0.88
N ALA A 55 7.01 0.61 -2.07
CA ALA A 55 7.45 1.95 -2.40
C ALA A 55 6.87 3.02 -1.46
N SER A 56 5.58 2.90 -1.12
CA SER A 56 4.92 3.83 -0.19
C SER A 56 5.53 3.76 1.20
N VAL A 57 5.78 2.55 1.73
CA VAL A 57 6.41 2.36 3.04
C VAL A 57 7.81 2.98 3.07
N ILE A 58 8.65 2.69 2.07
CA ILE A 58 10.02 3.24 1.99
C ILE A 58 10.00 4.76 1.88
N ALA A 59 9.07 5.34 1.11
CA ALA A 59 8.96 6.79 1.01
C ALA A 59 8.59 7.44 2.35
N LEU A 60 7.69 6.81 3.12
CA LEU A 60 7.31 7.29 4.44
C LEU A 60 8.44 7.14 5.46
N GLU A 61 9.13 6.00 5.48
CA GLU A 61 10.30 5.80 6.33
C GLU A 61 11.38 6.84 6.04
N SER A 62 11.70 7.07 4.77
CA SER A 62 12.70 8.08 4.36
C SER A 62 12.32 9.48 4.82
N LEU A 63 11.05 9.87 4.70
CA LEU A 63 10.56 11.18 5.14
C LEU A 63 10.71 11.36 6.66
N LEU A 64 10.48 10.30 7.44
CA LEU A 64 10.63 10.32 8.90
C LEU A 64 12.09 10.34 9.34
N GLU A 65 12.95 9.57 8.69
CA GLU A 65 14.38 9.52 8.98
C GLU A 65 15.06 10.87 8.70
N GLU A 66 14.69 11.54 7.62
CA GLU A 66 15.20 12.88 7.28
C GLU A 66 14.59 14.00 8.14
N GLY A 67 13.59 13.69 8.97
CA GLY A 67 12.95 14.65 9.87
C GLY A 67 12.24 15.79 9.14
N ILE A 68 11.79 15.56 7.90
CA ILE A 68 11.11 16.57 7.10
C ILE A 68 9.75 16.87 7.73
N PRO A 69 9.48 18.11 8.17
CA PRO A 69 8.19 18.45 8.77
C PRO A 69 7.10 18.47 7.70
N PHE A 70 5.89 18.05 8.07
CA PHE A 70 4.72 18.05 7.20
C PHE A 70 3.47 18.53 7.95
N PRO A 71 2.54 19.22 7.28
CA PRO A 71 1.27 19.59 7.85
C PRO A 71 0.26 18.44 7.74
N GLY A 72 -0.76 18.46 8.59
CA GLY A 72 -1.86 17.50 8.55
C GLY A 72 -1.43 16.12 9.03
N ALA A 73 -1.73 15.10 8.24
CA ALA A 73 -1.46 13.71 8.61
C ALA A 73 -1.07 12.85 7.42
N ILE A 74 -0.44 11.73 7.73
CA ILE A 74 -0.16 10.65 6.80
C ILE A 74 -0.84 9.40 7.32
N GLU A 75 -1.59 8.72 6.46
CA GLU A 75 -2.27 7.47 6.77
C GLU A 75 -1.88 6.36 5.80
N PHE A 76 -1.88 5.13 6.30
CA PHE A 76 -1.71 3.94 5.50
C PHE A 76 -2.78 2.90 5.86
N SER A 77 -3.45 2.33 4.87
CA SER A 77 -4.31 1.15 5.03
C SER A 77 -3.92 0.03 4.06
N GLY A 78 -3.74 -1.17 4.62
CA GLY A 78 -3.54 -2.42 3.90
C GLY A 78 -4.82 -3.27 3.93
N THR A 79 -5.53 -3.37 2.81
CA THR A 79 -6.76 -4.18 2.68
C THR A 79 -6.43 -5.56 2.11
N VAL A 80 -7.37 -6.52 2.16
CA VAL A 80 -7.07 -7.94 1.90
C VAL A 80 -8.09 -8.63 0.97
N ASP A 81 -8.95 -7.88 0.31
CA ASP A 81 -10.04 -8.42 -0.50
C ASP A 81 -10.30 -7.63 -1.80
N GLU A 82 -9.38 -6.76 -2.21
CA GLU A 82 -9.58 -5.87 -3.37
C GLU A 82 -9.80 -6.70 -4.64
N GLU A 83 -9.02 -7.77 -4.82
CA GLU A 83 -9.05 -8.65 -5.99
C GLU A 83 -10.34 -9.48 -6.08
N THR A 84 -11.15 -9.43 -5.02
CA THR A 84 -12.42 -10.16 -4.89
C THR A 84 -13.63 -9.24 -4.72
N GLY A 85 -13.44 -7.92 -4.65
CA GLY A 85 -14.50 -6.91 -4.63
C GLY A 85 -14.36 -5.76 -3.64
N GLY A 86 -13.42 -5.82 -2.68
CA GLY A 86 -13.08 -4.69 -1.80
C GLY A 86 -14.13 -4.31 -0.73
N TYR A 87 -15.13 -5.17 -0.49
CA TYR A 87 -16.24 -4.90 0.43
C TYR A 87 -15.84 -4.96 1.91
N GLY A 88 -15.01 -5.93 2.28
CA GLY A 88 -14.44 -6.11 3.62
C GLY A 88 -13.22 -5.22 3.88
N GLY A 89 -12.60 -4.69 2.81
CA GLY A 89 -11.47 -3.78 2.88
C GLY A 89 -11.90 -2.31 2.82
N VAL A 90 -11.70 -1.67 1.66
CA VAL A 90 -11.91 -0.22 1.49
C VAL A 90 -13.35 0.18 1.79
N ALA A 91 -14.35 -0.58 1.34
CA ALA A 91 -15.74 -0.20 1.58
C ALA A 91 -16.10 -0.22 3.07
N TYR A 92 -15.56 -1.20 3.82
CA TYR A 92 -15.70 -1.24 5.28
C TYR A 92 -15.05 -0.01 5.93
N LEU A 93 -13.81 0.32 5.57
CA LEU A 93 -13.12 1.50 6.10
C LEU A 93 -13.87 2.81 5.80
N ALA A 94 -14.43 2.94 4.60
CA ALA A 94 -15.25 4.09 4.22
C ALA A 94 -16.51 4.19 5.07
N LYS A 95 -17.20 3.07 5.28
CA LYS A 95 -18.42 3.00 6.08
C LYS A 95 -18.19 3.39 7.54
N GLU A 96 -17.06 2.99 8.11
CA GLU A 96 -16.67 3.36 9.48
C GLU A 96 -16.16 4.81 9.59
N GLY A 97 -16.05 5.52 8.47
CA GLY A 97 -15.67 6.94 8.44
C GLY A 97 -14.17 7.21 8.47
N TYR A 98 -13.32 6.20 8.22
CA TYR A 98 -11.86 6.38 8.22
C TYR A 98 -11.33 7.27 7.08
N PHE A 99 -12.15 7.58 6.07
CA PHE A 99 -11.80 8.52 4.99
C PHE A 99 -12.54 9.87 5.09
N SER A 100 -13.38 10.03 6.12
CA SER A 100 -14.09 11.29 6.36
C SER A 100 -13.13 12.30 6.98
N LYS A 101 -13.36 13.60 6.72
CA LYS A 101 -12.64 14.65 7.47
C LYS A 101 -12.93 14.47 8.97
N PRO A 102 -11.92 14.57 9.86
CA PRO A 102 -12.16 14.64 11.29
C PRO A 102 -13.01 15.86 11.65
#